data_AF-A0A0E0LKX7-F1
#
_entry.id   AF-A0A0E0LKX7-F1
#
_cell.length_a   1.000
_cell.length_b   1.000
_cell.length_c   1.000
_cell.angle_alpha   90.00
_cell.angle_beta   90.00
_cell.angle_gamma   90.00
#
_symmetry.space_group_name_H-M   'P 1'
#
loop_
_entity.id
_entity.type
_entity.pdbx_description
1 polymer ?
#
loop_
_entity_poly.entity_id
_entity_poly.type
_entity_poly.pdbx_seq_one_letter_code
_entity_poly.pdbx_strand_id
1 'polypeptide(L)'
;MPSLSTAPRNPSAKCYGDRFIPDRSAMDMDMAHYLLTEPRKDKENATASPTKEVYRKLLAEKILNDRTRILSFRNKPPEPESILTELRADAASIQAKPAKQRRYILQSTERTLDAPELVDDYYLNLLYWGSSNVAVHGSRQHGVSLGCHQQFSF
;
A
#
# COMPACT_ATOMS: atom_id res chain seq x y z
N MET A 1 23.93 -23.53 -29.90
CA MET A 1 23.22 -22.28 -29.54
C MET A 1 22.68 -22.46 -28.13
N PRO A 2 23.09 -21.66 -27.13
CA PRO A 2 22.68 -21.90 -25.75
C PRO A 2 21.20 -21.56 -25.57
N SER A 3 20.51 -22.38 -24.77
CA SER A 3 19.09 -22.29 -24.46
C SER A 3 18.78 -21.10 -23.56
N LEU A 4 17.69 -20.39 -23.89
CA LEU A 4 17.15 -19.31 -23.09
C LEU A 4 16.60 -19.87 -21.77
N SER A 5 17.28 -19.55 -20.68
CA SER A 5 16.82 -19.75 -19.31
C SER A 5 15.45 -19.09 -19.10
N THR A 6 14.39 -19.89 -19.04
CA THR A 6 13.10 -19.47 -18.49
C THR A 6 13.19 -19.56 -16.98
N ALA A 7 13.56 -18.45 -16.33
CA ALA A 7 13.44 -18.33 -14.88
C ALA A 7 11.99 -18.60 -14.44
N PRO A 8 11.75 -19.26 -13.30
CA PRO A 8 10.42 -19.50 -12.79
C PRO A 8 9.81 -18.15 -12.38
N ARG A 9 8.81 -17.70 -13.14
CA ARG A 9 8.07 -16.48 -12.86
C ARG A 9 7.31 -16.67 -11.54
N ASN A 10 7.71 -15.91 -10.53
CA ASN A 10 7.07 -15.85 -9.23
C ASN A 10 5.54 -15.58 -9.41
N PRO A 11 4.63 -16.45 -8.94
CA PRO A 11 3.18 -16.28 -9.09
C PRO A 11 2.61 -15.11 -8.25
N SER A 12 3.44 -14.46 -7.42
CA SER A 12 3.04 -13.27 -6.65
C SER A 12 3.27 -11.94 -7.36
N ALA A 13 3.79 -11.94 -8.59
CA ALA A 13 3.72 -10.77 -9.46
C ALA A 13 2.28 -10.58 -9.94
N LYS A 14 1.39 -10.19 -9.00
CA LYS A 14 0.18 -9.44 -9.35
C LYS A 14 0.66 -8.32 -10.24
N CYS A 15 0.30 -8.37 -11.52
CA CYS A 15 0.57 -7.30 -12.47
C CYS A 15 0.00 -6.02 -11.84
N TYR A 16 0.87 -5.23 -11.23
CA TYR A 16 0.52 -3.89 -10.83
C TYR A 16 0.29 -3.17 -12.15
N GLY A 17 -0.97 -2.99 -12.53
CA GLY A 17 -1.34 -2.25 -13.72
C GLY A 17 -0.61 -0.90 -13.75
N ASP A 18 -0.24 -0.47 -14.95
CA ASP A 18 0.37 0.84 -15.17
C ASP A 18 -0.56 1.94 -14.62
N ARG A 19 0.03 2.98 -14.04
CA ARG A 19 -0.71 4.14 -13.54
C ARG A 19 -1.15 5.07 -14.67
N PHE A 20 -0.52 4.97 -15.83
CA PHE A 20 -0.74 5.87 -16.97
C PHE A 20 -1.40 5.19 -18.17
N ILE A 21 -1.37 3.86 -18.25
CA ILE A 21 -2.03 3.10 -19.33
C ILE A 21 -3.31 2.45 -18.78
N PRO A 22 -4.51 2.88 -19.23
CA PRO A 22 -5.77 2.25 -18.85
C PRO A 22 -5.82 0.78 -19.25
N ASP A 23 -6.40 -0.04 -18.38
CA ASP A 23 -6.64 -1.45 -18.65
C ASP A 23 -7.89 -1.61 -19.52
N ARG A 24 -7.67 -1.97 -20.79
CA ARG A 24 -8.76 -2.18 -21.77
C ARG A 24 -9.73 -3.29 -21.36
N SER A 25 -9.28 -4.28 -20.60
CA SER A 25 -10.14 -5.41 -20.18
C SER A 25 -11.08 -5.04 -19.03
N ALA A 26 -10.69 -4.05 -18.23
CA ALA A 26 -11.44 -3.56 -17.09
C ALA A 26 -12.38 -2.39 -17.44
N MET A 27 -12.38 -1.93 -18.69
CA MET A 27 -13.07 -0.74 -19.17
C MET A 27 -14.11 -1.10 -20.23
N ASP A 28 -15.23 -0.39 -20.22
CA ASP A 28 -16.21 -0.43 -21.29
C ASP A 28 -15.90 0.72 -22.28
N MET A 29 -15.33 0.37 -23.44
CA MET A 29 -14.88 1.33 -24.44
C MET A 29 -16.04 2.08 -25.10
N ASP A 30 -17.15 1.40 -25.36
CA ASP A 30 -18.31 1.97 -26.03
C ASP A 30 -18.99 2.98 -25.12
N MET A 31 -19.12 2.64 -23.84
CA MET A 31 -19.60 3.56 -22.82
C MET A 31 -18.69 4.77 -22.64
N ALA A 32 -17.36 4.56 -22.59
CA ALA A 32 -16.41 5.65 -22.45
C ALA A 32 -16.51 6.63 -23.62
N HIS A 33 -16.62 6.12 -24.85
CA HIS A 33 -16.84 6.93 -26.03
C HIS A 33 -18.15 7.70 -25.94
N TYR A 34 -19.25 7.04 -25.57
CA TYR A 34 -20.55 7.68 -25.39
C TYR A 34 -20.48 8.84 -24.40
N LEU A 35 -19.92 8.66 -23.21
CA LEU A 35 -19.79 9.72 -22.19
C LEU A 35 -18.91 10.91 -22.64
N LEU A 36 -17.92 10.67 -23.51
CA LEU A 36 -17.04 11.73 -24.03
C LEU A 36 -17.66 12.46 -25.23
N THR A 37 -18.47 11.77 -26.02
CA THR A 37 -19.06 12.28 -27.27
C THR A 37 -20.52 12.67 -27.13
N GLU A 38 -21.13 12.40 -25.97
CA GLU A 38 -22.47 12.84 -25.62
C GLU A 38 -22.61 14.32 -25.99
N PRO A 39 -23.59 14.67 -26.83
CA PRO A 39 -23.77 16.03 -27.25
C PRO A 39 -24.02 16.86 -25.99
N ARG A 40 -23.07 17.74 -25.67
CA ARG A 40 -23.30 18.75 -24.64
C ARG A 40 -24.61 19.44 -25.02
N LYS A 41 -25.48 19.65 -24.02
CA LYS A 41 -26.75 20.40 -24.16
C LYS A 41 -26.44 21.89 -24.43
N ASP A 42 -25.55 22.17 -25.37
CA ASP A 42 -25.18 23.50 -25.83
C ASP A 42 -26.28 23.91 -26.81
N LYS A 43 -27.35 24.44 -26.21
CA LYS A 43 -28.25 25.47 -26.75
C LYS A 43 -28.60 25.35 -28.24
N GLU A 44 -29.36 24.32 -28.64
CA GLU A 44 -30.45 24.48 -29.60
C GLU A 44 -31.37 23.24 -29.58
N ASN A 45 -32.60 23.42 -29.14
CA ASN A 45 -33.78 22.60 -29.44
C ASN A 45 -33.63 21.06 -29.39
N ALA A 46 -33.85 20.47 -28.20
CA ALA A 46 -34.41 19.13 -28.15
C ALA A 46 -35.39 19.04 -26.98
N THR A 47 -36.66 19.26 -27.29
CA THR A 47 -37.83 18.92 -26.48
C THR A 47 -37.82 17.40 -26.23
N ALA A 48 -36.95 16.92 -25.35
CA ALA A 48 -37.08 15.57 -24.83
C ALA A 48 -38.37 15.58 -24.02
N SER A 49 -39.37 14.81 -24.47
CA SER A 49 -40.57 14.60 -23.68
C SER A 49 -40.16 14.17 -22.27
N PRO A 50 -40.87 14.61 -21.21
CA PRO A 50 -40.55 14.25 -19.83
C PRO A 50 -40.30 12.74 -19.67
N THR A 51 -41.03 11.92 -20.43
CA THR A 51 -40.88 10.46 -20.53
C THR A 51 -39.52 9.98 -21.03
N LYS A 52 -38.96 10.62 -22.07
CA LYS A 52 -37.65 10.24 -22.65
C LYS A 52 -36.50 10.54 -21.69
N GLU A 53 -36.60 11.62 -20.93
CA GLU A 53 -35.60 11.97 -19.91
C GLU A 53 -35.66 11.00 -18.72
N VAL A 54 -36.85 10.62 -18.27
CA VAL A 54 -37.02 9.60 -17.21
C VAL A 54 -36.45 8.25 -17.67
N TYR A 55 -36.73 7.83 -18.90
CA TYR A 55 -36.19 6.60 -19.45
C TYR A 55 -34.65 6.62 -19.53
N ARG A 56 -34.06 7.73 -20.00
CA ARG A 56 -32.60 7.91 -19.99
C ARG A 56 -32.00 7.82 -18.59
N LYS A 57 -32.66 8.38 -17.59
CA LYS A 57 -32.21 8.29 -16.18
C LYS A 57 -32.26 6.87 -15.65
N LEU A 58 -33.33 6.12 -15.92
CA LEU A 58 -33.44 4.71 -15.53
C LEU A 58 -32.39 3.83 -16.21
N LEU A 59 -32.14 4.08 -17.50
CA LEU A 59 -31.06 3.42 -18.23
C LEU A 59 -29.69 3.77 -17.65
N ALA A 60 -29.45 5.05 -17.35
CA ALA A 60 -28.21 5.50 -16.74
C ALA A 60 -28.00 4.82 -15.37
N GLU A 61 -29.02 4.74 -14.52
CA GLU A 61 -28.94 4.06 -13.23
C GLU A 61 -28.57 2.58 -13.38
N LYS A 62 -29.24 1.85 -14.28
CA LYS A 62 -29.02 0.40 -14.47
C LYS A 62 -27.73 0.06 -15.21
N ILE A 63 -27.35 0.84 -16.21
CA ILE A 63 -26.18 0.56 -17.06
C ILE A 63 -24.91 1.13 -16.43
N LEU A 64 -24.98 2.33 -15.86
CA LEU A 64 -23.82 2.98 -15.27
C LEU A 64 -23.55 2.49 -13.86
N ASN A 65 -24.53 2.00 -13.09
CA ASN A 65 -24.33 1.50 -11.71
C ASN A 65 -23.39 2.43 -10.91
N ASP A 66 -23.69 3.74 -10.93
CA ASP A 66 -22.93 4.82 -10.29
C ASP A 66 -21.43 4.93 -10.70
N ARG A 67 -21.08 4.47 -11.90
CA ARG A 67 -19.73 4.63 -12.46
C ARG A 67 -19.42 6.10 -12.72
N THR A 68 -18.67 6.71 -11.81
CA THR A 68 -18.14 8.07 -11.94
C THR A 68 -16.84 8.17 -12.75
N ARG A 69 -16.24 7.04 -13.12
CA ARG A 69 -14.93 6.99 -13.81
C ARG A 69 -15.07 6.44 -15.23
N ILE A 70 -14.58 7.21 -16.20
CA ILE A 70 -14.49 6.82 -17.62
C ILE A 70 -13.34 5.83 -17.85
N LEU A 71 -12.17 6.08 -17.25
CA LEU A 71 -10.98 5.23 -17.39
C LEU A 71 -10.78 4.32 -16.17
N SER A 72 -10.48 3.03 -16.40
CA SER A 72 -10.07 2.09 -15.36
C SER A 72 -8.63 1.62 -15.59
N PHE A 73 -7.81 1.70 -14.54
CA PHE A 73 -6.41 1.24 -14.55
C PHE A 73 -6.22 -0.08 -13.80
N ARG A 74 -7.31 -0.55 -13.17
CA ARG A 74 -7.34 -1.76 -12.34
C ARG A 74 -8.72 -2.39 -12.47
N ASN A 75 -8.74 -3.71 -12.49
CA ASN A 75 -9.97 -4.47 -12.37
C ASN A 75 -10.65 -4.16 -11.04
N LYS A 76 -11.91 -3.71 -11.12
CA LYS A 76 -12.75 -3.52 -9.93
C LYS A 76 -13.02 -4.92 -9.35
N PRO A 77 -12.80 -5.14 -8.04
CA PRO A 77 -13.29 -6.36 -7.40
C PRO A 77 -14.80 -6.49 -7.67
N PRO A 78 -15.32 -7.69 -7.92
CA PRO A 78 -16.76 -7.88 -8.07
C PRO A 78 -17.45 -7.30 -6.84
N GLU A 79 -18.43 -6.43 -7.07
CA GLU A 79 -19.19 -5.77 -6.03
C GLU A 79 -19.88 -6.86 -5.18
N PRO A 80 -19.73 -6.85 -3.85
CA PRO A 80 -20.41 -7.84 -3.03
C PRO A 80 -21.90 -7.54 -3.10
N GLU A 81 -22.63 -8.39 -3.83
CA GLU A 81 -24.09 -8.41 -3.83
C GLU A 81 -24.57 -8.47 -2.37
N SER A 82 -25.31 -7.44 -1.98
CA SER A 82 -25.65 -7.09 -0.59
C SER A 82 -26.43 -8.18 0.16
N ILE A 83 -26.93 -9.20 -0.54
CA ILE A 83 -27.69 -10.32 -0.01
C ILE A 83 -26.82 -11.25 0.87
N LEU A 84 -25.49 -11.24 0.70
CA LEU A 84 -24.59 -12.07 1.51
C LEU A 84 -24.23 -11.47 2.88
N THR A 85 -24.71 -10.27 3.20
CA THR A 85 -24.33 -9.57 4.44
C THR A 85 -25.04 -10.14 5.67
N GLU A 86 -26.31 -10.52 5.55
CA GLU A 86 -27.10 -11.03 6.69
C GLU A 86 -26.68 -12.45 7.09
N LEU A 87 -26.36 -13.33 6.13
CA LEU A 87 -25.86 -14.69 6.42
C LEU A 87 -24.42 -14.70 6.96
N ARG A 88 -23.68 -13.58 6.85
CA ARG A 88 -22.29 -13.48 7.28
C ARG A 88 -22.13 -13.04 8.74
N ALA A 89 -23.16 -12.44 9.35
CA ALA A 89 -23.11 -12.03 10.75
C ALA A 89 -22.88 -13.23 11.68
N ASP A 90 -23.48 -14.39 11.39
CA ASP A 90 -23.32 -15.60 12.19
C ASP A 90 -22.00 -16.36 11.92
N ALA A 91 -21.40 -16.15 10.73
CA ALA A 91 -20.11 -16.75 10.36
C ALA A 91 -18.89 -15.84 10.66
N ALA A 92 -19.13 -14.59 11.08
CA ALA A 92 -18.08 -13.58 11.31
C ALA A 92 -17.20 -13.83 12.55
N SER A 93 -17.44 -14.89 13.32
CA SER A 93 -16.58 -15.25 14.45
C SER A 93 -15.24 -15.88 14.01
N ILE A 94 -15.14 -16.50 12.81
CA ILE A 94 -14.00 -17.40 12.54
C ILE A 94 -13.02 -16.90 11.47
N GLN A 95 -13.35 -15.93 10.61
CA GLN A 95 -12.44 -15.60 9.48
C GLN A 95 -12.35 -14.11 9.13
N ALA A 96 -11.98 -13.27 10.11
CA ALA A 96 -11.28 -12.02 9.81
C ALA A 96 -9.77 -12.32 9.75
N LYS A 97 -9.21 -12.44 8.54
CA LYS A 97 -7.75 -12.44 8.37
C LYS A 97 -7.22 -11.11 8.94
N PRO A 98 -6.37 -11.10 9.98
CA PRO A 98 -5.87 -9.84 10.51
C PRO A 98 -5.04 -9.16 9.41
N ALA A 99 -5.40 -7.93 9.08
CA ALA A 99 -4.50 -7.03 8.36
C ALA A 99 -3.15 -7.06 9.09
N LYS A 100 -2.05 -7.26 8.36
CA LYS A 100 -0.70 -7.41 8.93
C LYS A 100 -0.50 -6.39 10.04
N GLN A 101 -0.50 -6.87 11.29
CA GLN A 101 -0.33 -6.02 12.45
C GLN A 101 1.02 -5.33 12.31
N ARG A 102 1.01 -4.01 12.07
CA ARG A 102 2.25 -3.24 12.07
C ARG A 102 2.76 -3.28 13.50
N ARG A 103 3.89 -3.96 13.72
CA ARG A 103 4.48 -4.03 15.07
C ARG A 103 4.69 -2.60 15.60
N TYR A 104 4.36 -2.40 16.86
CA TYR A 104 4.64 -1.15 17.54
C TYR A 104 6.12 -1.13 17.95
N ILE A 105 6.84 -0.08 17.54
CA ILE A 105 8.21 0.19 18.00
C ILE A 105 8.09 1.41 18.90
N LEU A 106 8.53 1.28 20.16
CA LEU A 106 8.58 2.39 21.11
C LEU A 106 9.48 3.49 20.55
N GLN A 107 9.01 4.74 20.61
CA GLN A 107 9.80 5.89 20.18
C GLN A 107 10.72 6.43 21.28
N SER A 108 10.52 5.98 22.52
CA SER A 108 11.34 6.33 23.67
C SER A 108 12.45 5.28 23.90
N THR A 109 13.59 5.73 24.41
CA THR A 109 14.66 4.84 24.88
C THR A 109 14.21 4.10 26.14
N GLU A 110 14.45 2.79 26.20
CA GLU A 110 14.12 2.00 27.40
C GLU A 110 15.13 2.26 28.54
N ARG A 111 16.41 2.41 28.19
CA ARG A 111 17.51 2.64 29.14
C ARG A 111 18.47 3.67 28.57
N THR A 112 19.04 4.49 29.44
CA THR A 112 20.09 5.47 29.12
C THR A 112 21.31 5.13 29.96
N LEU A 113 22.45 4.93 29.30
CA LEU A 113 23.72 4.69 29.96
C LEU A 113 24.60 5.92 29.81
N ASP A 114 25.27 6.32 30.88
CA ASP A 114 26.24 7.40 30.84
C ASP A 114 27.58 6.88 30.30
N ALA A 115 28.16 7.61 29.37
CA ALA A 115 29.43 7.28 28.70
C ALA A 115 30.38 8.48 28.80
N PRO A 116 30.95 8.74 29.99
CA PRO A 116 31.91 9.81 30.17
C PRO A 116 33.17 9.56 29.32
N GLU A 117 33.76 10.63 28.79
CA GLU A 117 35.00 10.58 27.98
C GLU A 117 34.89 9.82 26.63
N LEU A 118 33.67 9.67 26.09
CA LEU A 118 33.47 9.16 24.74
C LEU A 118 34.08 10.11 23.71
N VAL A 119 34.90 9.57 22.83
CA VAL A 119 35.55 10.34 21.76
C VAL A 119 34.55 10.65 20.66
N ASP A 120 34.37 11.92 20.30
CA ASP A 120 33.56 12.36 19.16
C ASP A 120 34.39 12.34 17.87
N ASP A 121 34.74 11.13 17.39
CA ASP A 121 35.45 10.92 16.14
C ASP A 121 34.60 10.08 15.19
N TYR A 122 34.23 10.68 14.06
CA TYR A 122 33.42 10.07 13.02
C TYR A 122 34.04 8.79 12.43
N TYR A 123 35.36 8.66 12.46
CA TYR A 123 36.07 7.53 11.84
C TYR A 123 36.28 6.34 12.76
N LEU A 124 35.86 6.42 14.03
CA LEU A 124 36.05 5.37 15.02
C LEU A 124 34.75 4.64 15.35
N ASN A 125 34.80 3.31 15.33
CA ASN A 125 33.73 2.47 15.86
C ASN A 125 33.97 2.22 17.35
N LEU A 126 33.43 3.09 18.20
CA LEU A 126 33.70 3.10 19.64
C LEU A 126 32.75 2.23 20.46
N LEU A 127 31.77 1.54 19.86
CA LEU A 127 30.79 0.70 20.55
C LEU A 127 30.78 -0.71 19.95
N TYR A 128 30.85 -1.73 20.80
CA TYR A 128 30.74 -3.13 20.41
C TYR A 128 29.77 -3.89 21.30
N TRP A 129 28.91 -4.72 20.70
CA TRP A 129 27.98 -5.60 21.40
C TRP A 129 28.39 -7.06 21.20
N GLY A 130 28.81 -7.72 22.27
CA GLY A 130 29.19 -9.12 22.25
C GLY A 130 27.99 -10.07 22.26
N SER A 131 28.18 -11.31 21.78
CA SER A 131 27.17 -12.37 21.85
C SER A 131 26.78 -12.76 23.28
N SER A 132 27.58 -12.38 24.27
CA SER A 132 27.30 -12.53 25.70
C SER A 132 26.39 -11.42 26.26
N ASN A 133 25.81 -10.57 25.42
CA ASN A 133 25.03 -9.38 25.82
C ASN A 133 25.81 -8.42 26.71
N VAL A 134 27.13 -8.35 26.50
CA VAL A 134 27.99 -7.36 27.13
C VAL A 134 28.30 -6.30 26.09
N ALA A 135 27.97 -5.05 26.42
CA ALA A 135 28.36 -3.90 25.62
C ALA A 135 29.68 -3.32 26.14
N VAL A 136 30.59 -3.01 25.20
CA VAL A 136 31.87 -2.35 25.47
C VAL A 136 31.90 -1.05 24.69
N HIS A 137 32.36 0.02 25.33
CA HIS A 137 32.60 1.30 24.69
C HIS A 137 34.06 1.72 24.87
N GLY A 138 34.61 2.44 23.91
CA GLY A 138 35.96 2.99 23.97
C GLY A 138 35.97 4.34 24.67
N SER A 139 36.68 4.44 25.79
CA SER A 139 37.00 5.69 26.48
C SER A 139 38.50 6.00 26.32
N ARG A 140 38.85 7.29 26.21
CA ARG A 140 40.24 7.73 26.01
C ARG A 140 40.74 8.44 27.26
N GLN A 141 41.47 7.72 28.12
CA GLN A 141 42.14 8.34 29.27
C GLN A 141 43.52 8.87 28.87
N HIS A 142 43.74 10.16 29.14
CA HIS A 142 45.01 10.89 29.09
C HIS A 142 46.20 10.21 28.39
N GLY A 143 46.30 10.37 27.07
CA GLY A 143 47.55 10.15 26.30
C GLY A 143 48.11 8.72 26.27
N VAL A 144 47.50 7.77 26.96
CA VAL A 144 47.89 6.36 26.97
C VAL A 144 46.63 5.56 26.68
N SER A 145 46.64 4.81 25.58
CA SER A 145 45.56 3.91 25.19
C SER A 145 45.45 2.74 26.19
N LEU A 146 44.92 3.01 27.37
CA LEU A 146 44.53 1.99 28.35
C LEU A 146 43.02 1.81 28.23
N GLY A 147 42.62 0.66 27.70
CA GLY A 147 41.22 0.27 27.61
C GLY A 147 40.61 0.14 29.00
N CYS A 148 39.94 1.19 29.46
CA CYS A 148 39.08 1.12 30.63
C CYS A 148 37.83 0.32 30.25
N HIS A 149 37.86 -0.98 30.58
CA HIS A 149 36.75 -1.90 30.38
C HIS A 149 35.65 -1.66 31.42
N GLN A 150 34.79 -0.66 31.20
CA GLN A 150 33.50 -0.64 31.89
C GLN A 150 32.57 -1.58 31.12
N GLN A 151 32.36 -2.78 31.68
CA GLN A 151 31.40 -3.76 31.15
C GLN A 151 30.01 -3.41 31.65
N PHE A 152 29.07 -3.24 30.71
CA PHE A 152 27.65 -3.19 31.04
C PHE A 152 27.04 -4.56 30.71
N SER A 153 26.54 -5.25 31.73
CA SER A 153 25.75 -6.48 31.58
C SER A 153 24.28 -6.11 31.56
N PHE A 154 23.55 -6.65 30.58
CA PHE A 154 22.10 -6.46 30.43
C PHE A 154 21.30 -7.64 30.94
#